data_AF-A0A5B7X820-F1
#
_entry.id   AF-A0A5B7X820-F1
#
_cell.length_a   1.000
_cell.length_b   1.000
_cell.length_c   1.000
_cell.angle_alpha   90.00
_cell.angle_beta   90.00
_cell.angle_gamma   90.00
#
_symmetry.space_group_name_H-M   'P 1'
#
loop_
_entity.id
_entity.type
_entity.pdbx_description
1 polymer ?
#
loop_
_entity_poly.entity_id
_entity_poly.type
_entity_poly.pdbx_seq_one_letter_code
_entity_poly.pdbx_strand_id
1 'polypeptide(L)'
;MLKLNLGKLRKNTRYNYTPRYYKGKDTGNMYEFDSKFNKYKNATNSIDFGSQWADARASSRTRGNREINNRVVIIILILLLIVLWILDFDLSIFSN
;
A
#
# COMPACT_ATOMS: atom_id res chain seq x y z
N MET A 1 -15.85 -17.01 -6.39
CA MET A 1 -16.56 -16.71 -5.13
C MET A 1 -16.96 -15.23 -5.13
N LEU A 2 -18.22 -14.93 -5.42
CA LEU A 2 -18.74 -13.55 -5.52
C LEU A 2 -18.88 -12.96 -4.11
N LYS A 3 -17.95 -12.09 -3.73
CA LYS A 3 -17.97 -11.40 -2.44
C LYS A 3 -18.93 -10.20 -2.52
N LEU A 4 -20.22 -10.44 -2.34
CA LEU A 4 -21.24 -9.40 -2.34
C LEU A 4 -21.11 -8.54 -1.06
N ASN A 5 -20.74 -7.28 -1.24
CA ASN A 5 -20.48 -6.33 -0.16
C ASN A 5 -21.74 -5.47 0.10
N LEU A 6 -22.78 -6.06 0.70
CA LEU A 6 -24.10 -5.39 0.86
C LEU A 6 -24.07 -4.21 1.86
N GLY A 7 -23.10 -4.15 2.76
CA GLY A 7 -23.02 -3.09 3.79
C GLY A 7 -22.15 -1.89 3.44
N LYS A 8 -21.55 -1.83 2.24
CA LYS A 8 -20.58 -0.78 1.92
C LYS A 8 -21.25 0.41 1.25
N LEU A 9 -21.47 1.47 2.04
CA LEU A 9 -21.94 2.76 1.54
C LEU A 9 -20.97 3.33 0.49
N ARG A 10 -21.54 3.94 -0.56
CA ARG A 10 -20.76 4.64 -1.57
C ARG A 10 -20.06 5.83 -0.92
N LYS A 11 -18.74 5.94 -1.12
CA LYS A 11 -17.98 7.09 -0.63
C LYS A 11 -18.28 8.33 -1.46
N ASN A 12 -18.18 9.50 -0.85
CA ASN A 12 -18.28 10.78 -1.57
C ASN A 12 -17.12 10.89 -2.58
N THR A 13 -17.43 11.34 -3.80
CA THR A 13 -16.45 11.57 -4.86
C THR A 13 -16.07 13.04 -4.89
N ARG A 14 -14.77 13.34 -4.84
CA ARG A 14 -14.28 14.71 -4.98
C ARG A 14 -14.30 15.14 -6.45
N TYR A 15 -14.71 16.38 -6.72
CA TYR A 15 -14.56 16.98 -8.04
C TYR A 15 -13.16 17.56 -8.21
N ASN A 16 -12.47 17.19 -9.28
CA ASN A 16 -11.14 17.68 -9.62
C ASN A 16 -11.26 18.89 -10.55
N TYR A 17 -11.06 20.10 -10.02
CA TYR A 17 -11.09 21.34 -10.79
C TYR A 17 -9.75 21.60 -11.49
N THR A 18 -9.81 22.14 -12.71
CA THR A 18 -8.64 22.58 -13.47
C THR A 18 -8.80 24.08 -13.76
N PRO A 19 -7.89 24.94 -13.30
CA PRO A 19 -7.98 26.38 -13.55
C PRO A 19 -7.98 26.70 -15.05
N ARG A 20 -8.66 27.78 -15.45
CA ARG A 20 -8.84 28.17 -16.86
C ARG A 20 -7.53 28.30 -17.64
N TYR A 21 -6.49 28.86 -17.00
CA TYR A 21 -5.18 29.10 -17.63
C TYR A 21 -4.15 28.00 -17.36
N TYR A 22 -4.56 26.91 -16.73
CA TYR A 22 -3.66 25.80 -16.45
C TYR A 22 -3.62 24.82 -17.60
N LYS A 23 -2.41 24.36 -17.97
CA LYS A 23 -2.22 23.26 -18.92
C LYS A 23 -2.74 21.99 -18.24
N GLY A 24 -3.98 21.62 -18.55
CA GLY A 24 -4.89 20.87 -17.69
C GLY A 24 -4.36 19.61 -16.99
N LYS A 25 -4.92 18.44 -17.32
CA LYS A 25 -4.49 17.17 -16.74
C LYS A 25 -3.70 16.42 -17.80
N ASP A 26 -2.55 15.86 -17.44
CA ASP A 26 -1.85 14.96 -18.34
C ASP A 26 -2.62 13.65 -18.45
N THR A 27 -3.18 13.40 -19.63
CA THR A 27 -4.05 12.24 -19.88
C THR A 27 -3.28 10.97 -20.23
N GLY A 28 -1.98 10.93 -19.95
CA GLY A 28 -1.12 9.80 -20.26
C GLY A 28 -1.08 9.51 -21.76
N ASN A 29 -1.12 8.23 -22.13
CA ASN A 29 -1.00 7.79 -23.51
C ASN A 29 -2.21 8.24 -24.36
N MET A 30 -1.93 8.88 -25.50
CA MET A 30 -2.97 9.35 -26.42
C MET A 30 -3.66 8.20 -27.17
N TYR A 31 -3.00 7.06 -27.30
CA TYR A 31 -3.48 5.87 -28.03
C TYR A 31 -4.13 4.82 -27.13
N GLU A 32 -4.26 5.09 -25.83
CA GLU A 32 -4.90 4.15 -24.91
C GLU A 32 -6.42 4.15 -25.13
N PHE A 33 -6.95 2.97 -25.45
CA PHE A 33 -8.37 2.75 -25.66
C PHE A 33 -9.08 2.57 -24.31
N ASP A 34 -9.63 3.66 -23.77
CA ASP A 34 -10.53 3.65 -22.61
C ASP A 34 -11.69 4.63 -22.85
N SER A 35 -12.78 4.47 -22.09
CA SER A 35 -13.92 5.38 -22.16
C SER A 35 -13.49 6.80 -21.74
N LYS A 36 -14.08 7.81 -22.40
CA LYS A 36 -13.83 9.22 -22.08
C LYS A 36 -14.02 9.49 -20.59
N PHE A 37 -15.04 8.92 -19.96
CA PHE A 37 -15.32 9.16 -18.54
C PHE A 37 -14.32 8.49 -17.60
N ASN A 38 -13.88 7.25 -17.89
CA ASN A 38 -12.91 6.56 -17.04
C ASN A 38 -11.54 7.23 -17.08
N LYS A 39 -11.09 7.66 -18.27
CA LYS A 39 -9.78 8.28 -18.47
C LYS A 39 -9.55 9.50 -17.56
N TYR A 40 -10.57 10.34 -17.38
CA TYR A 40 -10.47 11.55 -16.57
C TYR A 40 -10.87 11.38 -15.10
N LYS A 41 -11.43 10.21 -14.72
CA LYS A 41 -11.97 9.97 -13.38
C LYS A 41 -10.90 10.03 -12.29
N ASN A 42 -9.75 9.40 -12.56
CA ASN A 42 -8.62 9.35 -11.62
C ASN A 42 -7.49 10.31 -12.01
N ALA A 43 -7.59 10.95 -13.19
CA ALA A 43 -6.61 11.93 -13.60
C ALA A 43 -6.69 13.15 -12.67
N THR A 44 -5.54 13.50 -12.09
CA THR A 44 -5.43 14.63 -11.19
C THR A 44 -4.45 15.66 -11.75
N ASN A 45 -4.65 16.92 -11.37
CA ASN A 45 -3.81 18.03 -11.79
C ASN A 45 -2.56 18.06 -10.91
N SER A 46 -1.41 18.45 -11.47
CA SER A 46 -0.16 18.60 -10.71
C SER A 46 -0.19 19.72 -9.66
N ILE A 47 -1.17 20.63 -9.70
CA ILE A 47 -1.42 21.59 -8.59
C ILE A 47 -2.19 20.95 -7.42
N ASP A 48 -2.92 19.85 -7.62
CA ASP A 48 -3.73 19.27 -6.56
C ASP A 48 -2.89 18.44 -5.60
N PHE A 49 -2.19 19.13 -4.70
CA PHE A 49 -1.35 18.50 -3.69
C PHE A 49 -2.16 17.51 -2.83
N GLY A 50 -3.41 17.83 -2.47
CA GLY A 50 -4.23 16.96 -1.61
C GLY A 50 -4.35 15.53 -2.16
N SER A 51 -4.53 15.40 -3.48
CA SER A 51 -4.51 14.10 -4.16
C SER A 51 -3.13 13.43 -4.14
N GLN A 52 -2.07 14.18 -4.40
CA GLN A 52 -0.69 13.68 -4.41
C GLN A 52 -0.29 13.16 -3.03
N TRP A 53 -0.66 13.86 -1.96
CA TRP A 53 -0.49 13.40 -0.58
C TRP A 53 -1.32 12.15 -0.29
N ALA A 54 -2.53 12.03 -0.85
CA ALA A 54 -3.35 10.83 -0.71
C ALA A 54 -2.73 9.63 -1.43
N ASP A 55 -2.24 9.82 -2.65
CA ASP A 55 -1.57 8.80 -3.47
C ASP A 55 -0.24 8.39 -2.84
N ALA A 56 0.57 9.34 -2.39
CA ALA A 56 1.81 9.07 -1.65
C ALA A 56 1.55 8.33 -0.33
N ARG A 57 0.45 8.64 0.36
CA ARG A 57 0.02 7.89 1.56
C ARG A 57 -0.48 6.50 1.20
N ALA A 58 -1.12 6.33 0.05
CA ALA A 58 -1.59 5.04 -0.42
C ALA A 58 -0.42 4.15 -0.87
N SER A 59 0.57 4.70 -1.55
CA SER A 59 1.77 3.99 -1.99
C SER A 59 2.71 3.67 -0.83
N SER A 60 2.82 4.56 0.17
CA SER A 60 3.62 4.29 1.38
C SER A 60 2.98 3.27 2.32
N ARG A 61 1.70 2.95 2.14
CA ARG A 61 1.03 1.87 2.90
C ARG A 61 1.55 0.51 2.44
N THR A 62 2.62 0.05 3.06
CA THR A 62 3.21 -1.29 2.92
C THR A 62 2.36 -2.43 3.51
N ARG A 63 1.12 -2.15 3.95
CA ARG A 63 0.22 -3.14 4.59
C ARG A 63 -0.09 -4.36 3.71
N GLY A 64 0.11 -4.28 2.39
CA GLY A 64 -0.05 -5.40 1.46
C GLY A 64 1.13 -6.39 1.45
N ASN A 65 2.33 -5.95 1.84
CA ASN A 65 3.56 -6.75 1.86
C ASN A 65 4.00 -7.06 3.30
N ARG A 66 3.04 -7.38 4.18
CA ARG A 66 3.36 -7.86 5.53
C ARG A 66 3.77 -9.34 5.49
N GLU A 67 4.62 -9.70 4.54
CA GLU A 67 5.27 -11.00 4.55
C GLU A 67 6.47 -10.88 5.48
N ILE A 68 6.54 -11.79 6.45
CA ILE A 68 7.70 -11.90 7.31
C ILE A 68 8.83 -12.46 6.46
N ASN A 69 9.96 -11.75 6.39
CA ASN A 69 11.11 -12.22 5.64
C ASN A 69 11.70 -13.46 6.33
N ASN A 70 11.60 -14.64 5.70
CA ASN A 70 12.11 -15.90 6.24
C ASN A 70 13.60 -15.82 6.62
N ARG A 71 14.41 -15.02 5.91
CA ARG A 71 15.82 -14.82 6.27
C ARG A 71 15.98 -14.17 7.64
N VAL A 72 15.16 -13.17 7.95
CA VAL A 72 15.19 -12.47 9.24
C VAL A 72 14.80 -13.43 10.37
N VAL A 73 13.80 -14.28 10.15
CA VAL A 73 13.41 -15.32 11.12
C VAL A 73 14.55 -16.30 11.36
N ILE A 74 15.19 -16.79 10.30
CA ILE A 74 16.34 -17.71 10.40
C ILE A 74 17.50 -17.06 11.16
N ILE A 75 17.83 -15.80 10.85
CA ILE A 75 18.89 -15.05 11.56
C ILE A 75 18.56 -14.94 13.05
N ILE A 76 17.33 -14.57 13.41
CA ILE A 76 16.90 -14.46 14.82
C ILE A 76 17.04 -15.82 15.53
N LEU A 77 16.62 -16.91 14.88
CA LEU A 77 16.67 -18.26 15.45
C LEU A 77 18.13 -18.70 15.71
N ILE A 78 19.04 -18.44 14.77
CA ILE A 78 20.47 -18.74 14.93
C ILE A 78 21.08 -17.91 16.05
N LEU A 79 20.79 -16.60 16.11
CA LEU A 79 21.31 -15.73 17.17
C LEU A 79 20.81 -16.17 18.55
N LEU A 80 19.55 -16.57 18.68
CA LEU A 80 19.01 -17.13 19.93
C LEU A 80 19.75 -18.41 20.33
N LEU A 81 19.99 -19.33 19.40
CA LEU A 81 20.76 -20.55 19.68
C LEU A 81 22.17 -20.26 20.16
N ILE A 82 22.86 -19.27 19.57
CA ILE A 82 24.21 -18.87 19.99
C ILE A 82 24.18 -18.30 21.42
N VAL A 83 23.22 -17.43 21.72
CA VAL A 83 23.06 -16.85 23.07
C VAL A 83 22.76 -17.93 24.10
N LEU A 84 21.85 -18.86 23.79
CA LEU A 84 21.51 -20.00 24.65
C LEU A 84 22.74 -20.86 24.94
N TRP A 85 23.59 -21.10 23.93
CA TRP A 85 24.81 -21.89 24.07
C TRP A 85 25.87 -21.19 24.94
N ILE A 86 26.10 -19.88 24.75
CA ILE A 86 27.08 -19.11 25.56
C ILE A 86 26.69 -19.09 27.04
N LEU A 87 25.38 -19.03 27.32
CA LEU A 87 24.86 -18.94 28.68
C LEU A 87 24.66 -20.30 29.37
N ASP A 88 24.96 -21.40 28.66
CA ASP A 88 24.66 -22.77 29.11
C ASP A 88 23.20 -22.89 29.61
N PHE A 89 22.27 -22.28 28.86
CA PHE A 89 20.90 -22.10 29.31
C PHE A 89 20.15 -23.44 29.27
N ASP A 90 19.63 -23.86 30.43
CA ASP A 90 18.87 -25.10 30.56
C ASP A 90 17.46 -24.98 29.96
N LEU A 91 17.23 -25.65 28.83
CA LEU A 91 15.93 -25.70 28.15
C LEU A 91 14.93 -26.65 28.83
N SER A 92 15.38 -27.50 29.76
CA SER A 92 14.51 -28.46 30.46
C SER A 92 13.53 -27.78 31.41
N ILE A 93 13.77 -26.51 31.78
CA ILE A 93 12.86 -25.67 32.56
C ILE A 93 11.46 -25.53 31.96
N PHE A 94 11.31 -25.78 30.65
CA PHE A 94 10.03 -25.73 29.94
C PHE A 94 9.35 -27.10 29.77
N SER A 95 10.01 -28.18 30.18
CA SER A 95 9.47 -29.55 30.12
C SER A 95 8.87 -29.91 31.48
N ASN A 96 7.56 -29.73 31.63
CA ASN A 96 6.77 -30.33 32.70
C ASN A 96 6.38 -31.76 32.32
#